data_AF-A0AAD9QK02-F1
#
_entry.id   AF-A0AAD9QK02-F1
#
_cell.length_a   1.000
_cell.length_b   1.000
_cell.length_c   1.000
_cell.angle_alpha   90.00
_cell.angle_beta   90.00
_cell.angle_gamma   90.00
#
_symmetry.space_group_name_H-M   'P 1'
#
loop_
_entity.id
_entity.type
_entity.pdbx_description
1 polymer ?
#
loop_
_entity_poly.entity_id
_entity_poly.type
_entity_poly.pdbx_seq_one_letter_code
_entity_poly.pdbx_strand_id
1 'polypeptide(L)'
;MAARNSSSVPIKGLADKRNITLTFVISLNGDFLPMQIIYQGKTKASQPRGFDFPRGFVVTQNPKHYSNELETFNLLDNIIQPYVVLKRKELNLPATQKALLIWDVFKGQKTGKVLSKLAAMNIEVVSVPANMTHFSSNPLI
;
A
#
# COMPACT_ATOMS: atom_id res chain seq x y z
N MET A 1 23.45 -20.00 -19.63
CA MET A 1 24.71 -19.53 -18.99
C MET A 1 25.51 -18.81 -20.05
N ALA A 2 26.09 -17.65 -19.74
CA ALA A 2 26.96 -16.95 -20.69
C ALA A 2 28.32 -17.67 -20.82
N ALA A 3 28.91 -17.62 -22.01
CA ALA A 3 30.21 -18.24 -22.27
C ALA A 3 31.33 -17.52 -21.50
N ARG A 4 32.40 -18.25 -21.18
CA ARG A 4 33.61 -17.73 -20.53
C ARG A 4 34.21 -16.63 -21.45
N ASN A 5 34.57 -15.48 -20.87
CA ASN A 5 35.05 -14.26 -21.57
C ASN A 5 34.00 -13.49 -22.40
N SER A 6 32.70 -13.70 -22.19
CA SER A 6 31.68 -12.81 -22.75
C SER A 6 31.74 -11.42 -22.11
N SER A 7 31.78 -10.37 -22.93
CA SER A 7 31.68 -8.97 -22.47
C SER A 7 30.25 -8.58 -22.04
N SER A 8 29.25 -9.41 -22.36
CA SER A 8 27.86 -9.21 -22.00
C SER A 8 27.25 -10.51 -21.45
N VAL A 9 26.73 -10.45 -20.23
CA VAL A 9 26.01 -11.56 -19.60
C VAL A 9 24.53 -11.17 -19.56
N PRO A 10 23.64 -11.87 -20.28
CA PRO A 10 22.21 -11.62 -20.16
C PRO A 10 21.77 -11.91 -18.72
N ILE A 11 21.37 -10.87 -18.00
CA ILE A 11 20.83 -11.02 -16.64
C ILE A 11 19.41 -11.57 -16.78
N LYS A 12 19.22 -12.82 -16.35
CA LYS A 12 17.88 -13.41 -16.24
C LYS A 12 17.03 -12.54 -15.31
N GLY A 13 15.91 -12.01 -15.82
CA GLY A 13 15.03 -11.11 -15.08
C GLY A 13 15.18 -9.62 -15.39
N LEU A 14 16.08 -9.20 -16.30
CA LEU A 14 16.23 -7.79 -16.70
C LEU A 14 14.93 -7.16 -17.27
N ALA A 15 14.03 -7.99 -17.81
CA ALA A 15 12.74 -7.56 -18.33
C ALA A 15 11.64 -7.45 -17.26
N ASP A 16 11.80 -8.11 -16.10
CA ASP A 16 10.87 -7.95 -14.97
C ASP A 16 11.28 -6.71 -14.17
N LYS A 17 10.72 -5.57 -14.59
CA LYS A 17 11.00 -4.26 -13.98
C LYS A 17 10.20 -4.02 -12.69
N ARG A 18 9.36 -4.97 -12.26
CA ARG A 18 8.50 -4.82 -11.08
C ARG A 18 9.29 -5.20 -9.84
N ASN A 19 10.04 -4.25 -9.29
CA ASN A 19 10.83 -4.44 -8.07
C ASN A 19 10.32 -3.56 -6.91
N ILE A 20 9.22 -2.84 -7.11
CA ILE A 20 8.66 -1.90 -6.15
C ILE A 20 7.13 -1.98 -6.25
N THR A 21 6.44 -1.98 -5.10
CA THR A 21 4.99 -1.75 -5.01
C THR A 21 4.74 -0.43 -4.32
N LEU A 22 3.88 0.41 -4.91
CA LEU A 22 3.39 1.63 -4.29
C LEU A 22 1.90 1.48 -4.01
N THR A 23 1.48 1.84 -2.82
CA THR A 23 0.06 1.95 -2.48
C THR A 23 -0.28 3.40 -2.21
N PHE A 24 -1.19 3.92 -3.02
CA PHE A 24 -1.73 5.26 -2.94
C PHE A 24 -3.05 5.21 -2.18
N VAL A 25 -3.17 6.01 -1.13
CA VAL A 25 -4.42 6.16 -0.40
C VAL A 25 -4.91 7.59 -0.62
N ILE A 26 -6.13 7.70 -1.14
CA ILE A 26 -6.75 8.97 -1.49
C ILE A 26 -8.11 9.01 -0.81
N SER A 27 -8.44 10.12 -0.15
CA SER A 27 -9.75 10.32 0.41
C SER A 27 -10.76 10.76 -0.66
N LEU A 28 -12.05 10.56 -0.42
CA LEU A 28 -13.10 11.04 -1.35
C LEU A 28 -13.11 12.57 -1.50
N ASN A 29 -12.54 13.30 -0.55
CA ASN A 29 -12.36 14.76 -0.64
C ASN A 29 -11.10 15.16 -1.43
N GLY A 30 -10.37 14.20 -1.99
CA GLY A 30 -9.17 14.44 -2.79
C GLY A 30 -7.88 14.55 -1.97
N ASP A 31 -7.91 14.30 -0.65
CA ASP A 31 -6.69 14.33 0.17
C ASP A 31 -5.79 13.15 -0.23
N PHE A 32 -4.55 13.46 -0.59
CA PHE A 32 -3.52 12.46 -0.86
C PHE A 32 -2.76 12.14 0.41
N LEU A 33 -2.87 10.91 0.90
CA LEU A 33 -2.16 10.48 2.09
C LEU A 33 -0.70 10.10 1.77
N PRO A 34 0.19 10.06 2.78
CA PRO A 34 1.53 9.52 2.59
C PRO A 34 1.50 8.11 1.99
N MET A 35 2.45 7.81 1.08
CA MET A 35 2.43 6.52 0.39
C MET A 35 3.05 5.42 1.22
N GLN A 36 2.58 4.20 0.99
CA GLN A 36 3.34 3.01 1.30
C GLN A 36 4.17 2.59 0.08
N ILE A 37 5.46 2.31 0.31
CA ILE A 37 6.42 1.89 -0.71
C ILE A 37 7.11 0.62 -0.21
N ILE A 38 7.04 -0.44 -1.01
CA ILE A 38 7.62 -1.75 -0.68
C ILE A 38 8.66 -2.08 -1.75
N TYR A 39 9.93 -2.08 -1.36
CA TYR A 39 11.04 -2.48 -2.22
C TYR A 39 11.26 -3.99 -2.21
N GLN A 40 11.70 -4.54 -3.34
CA GLN A 40 12.15 -5.93 -3.37
C GLN A 40 13.51 -6.06 -2.69
N GLY A 41 13.58 -6.85 -1.62
CA GLY A 41 14.83 -7.06 -0.90
C GLY A 41 14.66 -7.70 0.45
N LYS A 42 15.76 -8.26 0.98
CA LYS A 42 15.79 -8.85 2.32
C LYS A 42 16.20 -7.85 3.40
N THR A 43 16.89 -6.77 3.03
CA THR A 43 17.51 -5.83 3.97
C THR A 43 17.28 -4.40 3.53
N LYS A 44 17.44 -3.44 4.45
CA LYS A 44 17.32 -2.00 4.15
C LYS A 44 18.28 -1.53 3.04
N ALA A 45 19.36 -2.27 2.78
CA ALA A 45 20.29 -1.97 1.70
C ALA A 45 19.65 -2.06 0.29
N SER A 46 18.46 -2.68 0.18
CA SER A 46 17.63 -2.73 -1.04
C SER A 46 16.73 -1.50 -1.23
N GLN A 47 16.67 -0.60 -0.23
CA GLN A 47 16.01 0.70 -0.37
C GLN A 47 17.00 1.75 -0.94
N PRO A 48 16.51 2.87 -1.51
CA PRO A 48 17.36 3.96 -1.96
C PRO A 48 18.28 4.48 -0.84
N ARG A 49 19.56 4.68 -1.16
CA ARG A 49 20.55 5.22 -0.21
C ARG A 49 20.69 6.72 -0.44
N GLY A 50 20.79 7.49 0.64
CA GLY A 50 20.94 8.94 0.58
C GLY A 50 19.70 9.67 0.06
N PHE A 51 18.53 9.04 0.18
CA PHE A 51 17.24 9.68 -0.13
C PHE A 51 16.35 9.65 1.10
N ASP A 52 15.90 10.82 1.51
CA ASP A 52 14.98 10.98 2.63
C ASP A 52 13.55 11.06 2.10
N PHE A 53 12.74 10.06 2.42
CA PHE A 53 11.33 10.05 2.04
C PHE A 53 10.55 11.09 2.85
N PRO A 54 9.47 11.67 2.28
CA PRO A 54 8.64 12.60 3.03
C PRO A 54 8.07 11.97 4.30
N ARG A 55 7.84 12.81 5.32
CA ARG A 55 7.35 12.35 6.62
C ARG A 55 6.00 11.62 6.47
N GLY A 56 5.86 10.52 7.21
CA GLY A 56 4.66 9.70 7.23
C GLY A 56 4.62 8.61 6.15
N PHE A 57 5.52 8.65 5.17
CA PHE A 57 5.66 7.54 4.22
C PHE A 57 6.10 6.27 4.93
N VAL A 58 5.50 5.16 4.53
CA VAL A 58 5.85 3.83 5.03
C VAL A 58 6.74 3.16 4.01
N VAL A 59 8.04 3.09 4.30
CA VAL A 59 9.03 2.51 3.39
C VAL A 59 9.56 1.21 3.96
N THR A 60 9.21 0.11 3.30
CA THR A 60 9.57 -1.25 3.72
C THR A 60 10.23 -2.02 2.59
N GLN A 61 10.66 -3.23 2.90
CA GLN A 61 11.20 -4.15 1.93
C GLN A 61 10.84 -5.58 2.30
N ASN A 62 10.57 -6.39 1.29
CA ASN A 62 10.44 -7.82 1.45
C ASN A 62 10.90 -8.56 0.19
N PRO A 63 11.18 -9.88 0.25
CA PRO A 63 11.80 -10.61 -0.86
C PRO A 63 11.04 -10.57 -2.19
N LYS A 64 9.73 -10.27 -2.15
CA LYS A 64 8.84 -10.30 -3.31
C LYS A 64 8.21 -8.95 -3.61
N HIS A 65 8.57 -7.86 -2.92
CA HIS A 65 7.95 -6.52 -2.99
C HIS A 65 6.41 -6.45 -2.85
N TYR A 66 5.72 -7.59 -2.74
CA TYR A 66 4.27 -7.63 -2.66
C TYR A 66 3.78 -7.13 -1.31
N SER A 67 2.63 -6.47 -1.34
CA SER A 67 1.83 -6.31 -0.13
C SER A 67 1.51 -7.70 0.44
N ASN A 68 1.55 -7.82 1.75
CA ASN A 68 1.20 -9.03 2.49
C ASN A 68 0.51 -8.60 3.80
N GLU A 69 0.18 -9.54 4.68
CA GLU A 69 -0.51 -9.21 5.95
C GLU A 69 0.29 -8.18 6.77
N LEU A 70 1.60 -8.34 6.89
CA LEU A 70 2.46 -7.42 7.64
C LEU A 70 2.50 -6.03 6.98
N GLU A 71 2.66 -5.97 5.66
CA GLU A 71 2.66 -4.68 4.95
C GLU A 71 1.29 -4.01 5.04
N THR A 72 0.21 -4.78 5.04
CA THR A 72 -1.13 -4.22 5.22
C THR A 72 -1.30 -3.64 6.63
N PHE A 73 -0.77 -4.29 7.67
CA PHE A 73 -0.73 -3.69 9.01
C PHE A 73 0.08 -2.41 9.04
N ASN A 74 1.24 -2.37 8.39
CA ASN A 74 2.05 -1.15 8.31
C ASN A 74 1.28 -0.01 7.64
N LEU A 75 0.51 -0.28 6.58
CA LEU A 75 -0.36 0.71 5.94
C LEU A 75 -1.47 1.20 6.90
N LEU A 76 -2.12 0.27 7.60
CA LEU A 76 -3.22 0.59 8.51
C LEU A 76 -2.75 1.44 9.69
N ASP A 77 -1.68 1.03 10.36
CA ASP A 77 -1.23 1.63 11.62
C ASP A 77 -0.56 2.99 11.42
N ASN A 78 0.17 3.16 10.31
CA ASN A 78 0.98 4.36 10.11
C ASN A 78 0.33 5.40 9.18
N ILE A 79 -0.64 5.01 8.36
CA ILE A 79 -1.25 5.90 7.36
C ILE A 79 -2.77 6.01 7.57
N ILE A 80 -3.50 4.90 7.48
CA ILE A 80 -4.98 4.94 7.45
C ILE A 80 -5.57 5.32 8.81
N GLN A 81 -5.18 4.65 9.90
CA GLN A 81 -5.75 4.91 11.22
C GLN A 81 -5.45 6.35 11.70
N PRO A 82 -4.19 6.86 11.61
CA PRO A 82 -3.91 8.24 12.00
C PRO A 82 -4.77 9.26 11.23
N TYR A 83 -4.94 9.05 9.92
CA TYR A 83 -5.79 9.92 9.10
C TYR A 83 -7.27 9.86 9.53
N VAL A 84 -7.83 8.67 9.75
CA VAL A 84 -9.22 8.51 10.18
C VAL A 84 -9.46 9.17 11.54
N VAL A 85 -8.55 8.97 12.50
CA VAL A 85 -8.64 9.60 13.83
C VAL A 85 -8.57 11.12 13.73
N LEU A 86 -7.63 11.64 12.92
CA LEU A 86 -7.49 13.08 12.68
C LEU A 86 -8.76 13.66 12.06
N LYS A 87 -9.29 13.05 10.99
CA LYS A 87 -10.49 13.54 10.30
C LYS A 87 -11.74 13.49 11.17
N ARG A 88 -11.91 12.46 12.00
CA ARG A 88 -13.00 12.42 12.98
C ARG A 88 -12.92 13.62 13.93
N LYS A 89 -11.72 13.95 14.42
CA LYS A 89 -11.49 15.11 15.28
C LYS A 89 -11.74 16.44 14.56
N GLU A 90 -11.17 16.63 13.37
CA GLU A 90 -11.33 17.86 12.57
C GLU A 90 -12.80 18.16 12.23
N LEU A 91 -13.59 17.12 11.99
CA LEU A 91 -15.00 17.23 11.64
C LEU A 91 -15.94 17.21 12.86
N ASN A 92 -15.40 17.21 14.09
CA ASN A 92 -16.16 17.08 15.34
C ASN A 92 -17.11 15.86 15.36
N LEU A 93 -16.67 14.73 14.79
CA LEU A 93 -17.42 13.49 14.75
C LEU A 93 -17.08 12.59 15.96
N PRO A 94 -18.00 11.72 16.41
CA PRO A 94 -17.70 10.75 17.44
C PRO A 94 -16.52 9.83 17.07
N ALA A 95 -15.76 9.37 18.06
CA ALA A 95 -14.69 8.39 17.84
C ALA A 95 -15.21 7.08 17.21
N THR A 96 -16.49 6.76 17.45
CA THR A 96 -17.24 5.62 16.91
C THR A 96 -17.91 5.92 15.55
N GLN A 97 -17.62 7.05 14.92
CA GLN A 97 -18.10 7.32 13.56
C GLN A 97 -17.44 6.34 12.59
N LYS A 98 -18.23 5.59 11.82
CA LYS A 98 -17.69 4.63 10.84
C LYS A 98 -16.94 5.38 9.73
N ALA A 99 -15.81 4.80 9.31
CA ALA A 99 -15.13 5.18 8.08
C ALA A 99 -15.30 4.06 7.04
N LEU A 100 -15.20 4.41 5.76
CA LEU A 100 -15.29 3.47 4.65
C LEU A 100 -13.93 3.38 3.95
N LEU A 101 -13.41 2.16 3.83
CA LEU A 101 -12.20 1.86 3.06
C LEU A 101 -12.60 1.11 1.79
N ILE A 102 -12.26 1.66 0.64
CA ILE A 102 -12.50 1.07 -0.67
C ILE A 102 -11.16 0.69 -1.28
N TRP A 103 -10.95 -0.60 -1.55
CA TRP A 103 -9.69 -1.09 -2.15
C TRP A 103 -9.91 -2.35 -3.00
N ASP A 104 -8.91 -2.71 -3.81
CA ASP A 104 -8.96 -3.88 -4.70
C ASP A 104 -9.00 -5.22 -3.91
N VAL A 105 -9.41 -6.31 -4.56
CA VAL A 105 -9.39 -7.66 -4.00
C VAL A 105 -7.96 -8.21 -4.03
N PHE A 106 -7.17 -7.91 -3.00
CA PHE A 106 -5.81 -8.44 -2.85
C PHE A 106 -5.64 -9.34 -1.62
N LYS A 107 -4.86 -10.42 -1.75
CA LYS A 107 -4.76 -11.48 -0.72
C LYS A 107 -4.29 -10.97 0.65
N GLY A 108 -3.33 -10.05 0.68
CA GLY A 108 -2.81 -9.46 1.92
C GLY A 108 -3.85 -8.64 2.69
N GLN A 109 -4.83 -8.07 2.00
CA GLN A 109 -5.86 -7.19 2.54
C GLN A 109 -7.08 -7.94 3.09
N LYS A 110 -7.23 -9.22 2.71
CA LYS A 110 -8.41 -10.04 3.01
C LYS A 110 -8.17 -11.09 4.09
N THR A 111 -7.04 -11.05 4.79
CA THR A 111 -6.80 -12.00 5.87
C THR A 111 -7.75 -11.72 7.03
N GLY A 112 -8.15 -12.75 7.77
CA GLY A 112 -9.05 -12.58 8.92
C GLY A 112 -8.53 -11.56 9.92
N LYS A 113 -7.20 -11.53 10.17
CA LYS A 113 -6.59 -10.57 11.09
C LYS A 113 -6.68 -9.12 10.60
N VAL A 114 -6.51 -8.89 9.29
CA VAL A 114 -6.68 -7.56 8.70
C VAL A 114 -8.12 -7.09 8.84
N LEU A 115 -9.09 -7.95 8.54
CA LEU A 115 -10.51 -7.63 8.68
C LEU A 115 -10.89 -7.35 10.14
N SER A 116 -10.42 -8.17 11.10
CA SER A 116 -10.64 -7.93 12.53
C SER A 116 -10.03 -6.61 13.00
N LYS A 117 -8.84 -6.25 12.49
CA LYS A 117 -8.17 -5.00 12.83
C LYS A 117 -8.92 -3.78 12.28
N LEU A 118 -9.42 -3.85 11.04
CA LEU A 118 -10.26 -2.81 10.45
C LEU A 118 -11.57 -2.62 11.22
N ALA A 119 -12.23 -3.72 11.60
CA ALA A 119 -13.43 -3.69 12.44
C ALA A 119 -13.15 -3.04 13.81
N ALA A 120 -12.03 -3.37 14.46
CA ALA A 120 -11.61 -2.75 15.71
C ALA A 120 -11.32 -1.24 15.59
N MET A 121 -10.95 -0.76 14.40
CA MET A 121 -10.79 0.67 14.08
C MET A 121 -12.12 1.35 13.69
N ASN A 122 -13.21 0.58 13.66
CA ASN A 122 -14.52 0.99 13.18
C ASN A 122 -14.47 1.49 11.73
N ILE A 123 -13.78 0.71 10.88
CA ILE A 123 -13.62 0.93 9.44
C ILE A 123 -14.32 -0.23 8.72
N GLU A 124 -15.32 0.11 7.90
CA GLU A 124 -16.00 -0.82 7.00
C GLU A 124 -15.23 -0.94 5.69
N VAL A 125 -15.25 -2.12 5.08
CA VAL A 125 -14.47 -2.41 3.88
C VAL A 125 -15.38 -2.73 2.71
N VAL A 126 -15.15 -2.04 1.59
CA VAL A 126 -15.73 -2.40 0.30
C VAL A 126 -14.60 -2.86 -0.61
N SER A 127 -14.72 -4.09 -1.11
CA SER A 127 -13.75 -4.64 -2.05
C SER A 127 -14.21 -4.36 -3.48
N VAL A 128 -13.35 -3.71 -4.28
CA VAL A 128 -13.55 -3.54 -5.71
C VAL A 128 -13.04 -4.79 -6.41
N PRO A 129 -13.85 -5.50 -7.21
CA PRO A 129 -13.40 -6.69 -7.92
C PRO A 129 -12.26 -6.38 -8.89
N ALA A 130 -11.43 -7.39 -9.16
CA ALA A 130 -10.36 -7.26 -10.14
C ALA A 130 -10.90 -6.81 -11.51
N ASN A 131 -10.10 -6.04 -12.24
CA ASN A 131 -10.42 -5.46 -13.55
C ASN A 131 -11.56 -4.42 -13.55
N MET A 132 -12.03 -3.94 -12.40
CA MET A 132 -13.09 -2.93 -12.30
C MET A 132 -12.60 -1.50 -12.15
N THR A 133 -11.30 -1.24 -12.31
CA THR A 133 -10.70 0.11 -12.17
C THR A 133 -11.31 1.16 -13.11
N HIS A 134 -11.91 0.74 -14.22
CA HIS A 134 -12.60 1.60 -15.18
C HIS A 134 -13.98 2.12 -14.71
N PHE A 135 -14.58 1.52 -13.67
CA PHE A 135 -15.85 2.00 -13.10
C PHE A 135 -15.66 3.23 -12.20
N SER A 136 -14.44 3.47 -11.71
CA SER A 136 -14.13 4.63 -10.85
C SER A 136 -13.79 5.90 -11.64
N SER A 137 -13.66 5.82 -12.98
CA SER A 137 -13.30 6.95 -13.85
C SER A 137 -14.51 7.67 -14.48
N ASN A 138 -15.74 7.29 -14.13
CA ASN A 138 -16.93 7.96 -14.62
C ASN A 138 -17.47 8.91 -13.53
N PRO A 139 -17.37 10.24 -13.71
CA PRO A 139 -17.94 11.20 -12.77
C PRO A 139 -19.46 11.23 -12.98
N LEU A 140 -20.15 10.31 -12.33
CA LEU A 140 -21.60 10.35 -12.19
C LEU A 140 -21.97 10.20 -10.72
N ILE A 141 -21.52 11.19 -9.92
CA ILE A 141 -22.25 11.76 -8.77
C ILE A 141 -21.91 13.25 -8.75
#